data_AF-A0A7C7CZQ1-F1
#
_entry.id   AF-A0A7C7CZQ1-F1
#
_cell.length_a   1.000
_cell.length_b   1.000
_cell.length_c   1.000
_cell.angle_alpha   90.00
_cell.angle_beta   90.00
_cell.angle_gamma   90.00
#
_symmetry.space_group_name_H-M   'P 1'
#
loop_
_entity.id
_entity.type
_entity.pdbx_description
1 polymer ?
#
loop_
_entity_poly.entity_id
_entity_poly.type
_entity_poly.pdbx_seq_one_letter_code
_entity_poly.pdbx_strand_id
1 'polypeptide(L)' 'INIALAVFNLIPIPPLDGSQIFSGFMLNRNPDLVMKLQAYGPQILFGIILIGYFTGFSVIWMIMGPLVKMFMFLFSGITL' A
#
# COMPACT_ATOMS: atom_id res chain seq x y z
N ILE A 1 3.81 -15.80 0.02
CA ILE A 1 3.17 -14.99 1.08
C ILE A 1 3.98 -13.73 1.39
N ASN A 2 5.27 -13.83 1.70
CA ASN A 2 6.10 -12.66 2.09
C ASN A 2 6.18 -11.54 1.03
N ILE A 3 6.20 -11.88 -0.28
CA ILE A 3 6.26 -10.87 -1.36
C ILE A 3 4.97 -10.03 -1.40
N ALA A 4 3.79 -10.65 -1.26
CA ALA A 4 2.53 -9.92 -1.25
C ALA A 4 2.45 -8.96 -0.05
N LEU A 5 2.88 -9.40 1.14
CA LEU A 5 2.94 -8.54 2.33
C LEU A 5 3.96 -7.41 2.16
N ALA A 6 5.13 -7.69 1.58
CA ALA A 6 6.14 -6.68 1.30
C ALA A 6 5.60 -5.59 0.35
N VAL A 7 4.92 -5.99 -0.74
CA VAL A 7 4.29 -5.04 -1.67
C VAL A 7 3.16 -4.26 -0.99
N PHE A 8 2.38 -4.89 -0.11
CA PHE A 8 1.35 -4.20 0.66
C PHE A 8 1.97 -3.11 1.54
N ASN A 9 3.08 -3.41 2.22
CA ASN A 9 3.80 -2.44 3.04
C ASN A 9 4.42 -1.28 2.24
N LEU A 10 4.53 -1.36 0.91
CA LEU A 10 5.00 -0.24 0.08
C LEU A 10 3.93 0.81 -0.22
N ILE A 11 2.66 0.54 0.10
CA ILE A 11 1.57 1.49 -0.14
C ILE A 11 1.77 2.72 0.79
N PRO A 12 1.77 3.96 0.26
CA PRO A 12 2.04 5.17 1.03
C PRO A 12 0.81 5.63 1.85
N ILE A 13 0.21 4.73 2.63
CA ILE A 13 -0.96 4.99 3.48
C ILE A 13 -0.68 4.44 4.88
N PRO A 14 -0.70 5.27 5.95
CA PRO A 14 -0.53 4.80 7.31
C PRO A 14 -1.57 3.73 7.69
N PRO A 15 -1.19 2.71 8.47
CA PRO A 15 0.07 2.54 9.21
C PRO A 15 1.19 1.83 8.42
N LEU A 16 1.04 1.64 7.10
CA LEU A 16 1.97 0.84 6.29
C LEU A 16 3.35 1.52 6.19
N ASP A 17 4.41 0.73 6.05
CA ASP A 17 5.79 1.23 6.10
C ASP A 17 6.11 2.27 5.01
N GLY A 18 5.51 2.13 3.83
CA GLY A 18 5.64 3.05 2.70
C GLY A 18 5.15 4.46 3.04
N SER A 19 4.23 4.59 4.00
CA SER A 19 3.78 5.90 4.49
C SER A 19 4.85 6.63 5.29
N GLN A 20 5.75 5.91 5.97
CA GLN A 20 6.87 6.52 6.70
C GLN A 20 7.91 7.06 5.71
N ILE A 21 8.18 6.31 4.64
CA ILE A 21 9.06 6.74 3.54
C ILE A 21 8.49 8.01 2.89
N PHE A 22 7.21 7.97 2.53
CA PHE A 22 6.52 9.13 1.95
C PHE A 22 6.52 10.33 2.91
N SER A 23 6.23 10.10 4.20
CA SER A 23 6.22 11.17 5.21
C SER A 23 7.60 11.79 5.37
N GLY A 24 8.67 11.00 5.43
CA GLY A 24 10.04 11.52 5.54
C GLY A 24 10.43 12.39 4.34
N PHE A 25 10.00 12.03 3.14
CA PHE A 25 10.23 12.83 1.94
C PHE A 25 9.35 14.10 1.88
N MET A 26 8.08 13.97 2.26
CA MET A 26 7.08 15.03 2.11
C MET A 26 7.07 16.02 3.27
N LEU A 27 7.62 15.68 4.45
CA LEU A 27 7.58 16.54 5.64
C LEU A 27 8.15 17.93 5.38
N ASN A 28 9.26 18.01 4.65
CA ASN A 28 9.93 19.28 4.31
C ASN A 28 9.22 20.06 3.19
N ARG A 29 8.37 19.38 2.39
CA ARG A 29 7.64 19.97 1.27
C ARG A 29 6.25 20.43 1.67
N ASN A 30 5.54 19.62 2.46
CA ASN A 30 4.15 19.84 2.83
C ASN A 30 3.77 19.08 4.12
N PRO A 31 4.10 19.64 5.31
CA PRO A 31 3.87 18.97 6.59
C PRO A 31 2.37 18.78 6.90
N ASP A 32 1.51 19.68 6.43
CA ASP A 32 0.06 19.57 6.63
C ASP A 32 -0.52 18.32 5.95
N LEU A 33 -0.01 17.96 4.77
CA LEU A 33 -0.41 16.73 4.09
C LEU A 33 0.03 15.50 4.87
N VAL A 34 1.24 15.51 5.43
CA VAL A 34 1.75 14.41 6.26
C VAL A 34 0.88 14.22 7.51
N MET A 35 0.54 15.30 8.22
CA MET A 35 -0.34 15.23 9.39
C MET A 35 -1.73 14.69 9.04
N LYS A 36 -2.35 15.18 7.96
CA LYS A 36 -3.65 14.67 7.51
C LYS A 36 -3.58 13.21 7.12
N LEU A 37 -2.53 12.82 6.39
CA LEU A 37 -2.34 11.43 5.98
C LEU A 37 -2.14 10.51 7.19
N GLN A 38 -1.41 10.94 8.23
CA GLN A 38 -1.26 10.19 9.47
C GLN A 38 -2.57 10.07 10.26
N ALA A 39 -3.36 11.14 10.32
CA ALA A 39 -4.61 11.17 11.07
C ALA A 39 -5.74 10.38 10.40
N TYR A 40 -5.81 10.38 9.06
CA TYR A 40 -6.91 9.76 8.29
C TYR A 40 -6.50 8.48 7.55
N GLY A 41 -5.20 8.21 7.44
CA GLY A 41 -4.65 7.05 6.72
C GLY A 41 -5.25 5.72 7.13
N PRO A 42 -5.29 5.38 8.43
CA PRO A 42 -5.87 4.12 8.89
C PRO A 42 -7.34 3.96 8.49
N GLN A 43 -8.13 5.04 8.59
CA GLN A 43 -9.56 5.05 8.23
C GLN A 43 -9.75 4.88 6.73
N ILE A 44 -8.93 5.54 5.91
CA ILE A 44 -8.95 5.39 4.45
C ILE A 44 -8.57 3.97 4.04
N LEU A 45 -7.49 3.42 4.60
CA LEU A 45 -7.05 2.07 4.31
C LEU A 45 -8.14 1.05 4.67
N PHE A 46 -8.72 1.18 5.86
CA PHE A 46 -9.79 0.32 6.32
C PHE A 46 -11.03 0.43 5.42
N GLY A 47 -11.42 1.64 5.03
CA GLY A 47 -12.53 1.86 4.10
C GLY A 47 -12.32 1.19 2.75
N ILE A 48 -11.12 1.29 2.17
CA ILE A 48 -10.79 0.63 0.90
C ILE A 48 -10.86 -0.90 1.03
N ILE A 49 -10.34 -1.45 2.13
CA ILE A 49 -10.40 -2.90 2.40
C ILE A 49 -11.86 -3.36 2.54
N LEU A 50 -12.68 -2.62 3.28
CA LEU A 50 -14.10 -2.94 3.45
C LEU A 50 -14.86 -2.88 2.13
N ILE A 51 -14.63 -1.86 1.31
CA ILE A 51 -15.23 -1.77 -0.02
C ILE A 51 -14.85 -3.00 -0.85
N GLY A 52 -13.57 -3.39 -0.85
CA GLY A 52 -13.13 -4.58 -1.55
C GLY A 52 -13.76 -5.87 -1.03
N TYR A 53 -13.98 -5.96 0.29
CA TYR A 53 -14.64 -7.09 0.93
C TYR A 53 -16.11 -7.20 0.53
N PHE A 54 -16.86 -6.10 0.54
CA PHE A 54 -18.29 -6.11 0.21
C PHE A 54 -18.58 -6.23 -1.29
N THR A 55 -17.76 -5.61 -2.14
CA THR A 55 -17.95 -5.62 -3.60
C THR A 55 -17.34 -6.86 -4.27
N GLY A 56 -16.45 -7.57 -3.57
CA GLY A 56 -15.60 -8.62 -4.16
C GLY A 56 -14.49 -8.07 -5.07
N PHE A 57 -14.40 -6.75 -5.25
CA PHE A 57 -13.41 -6.09 -6.10
C PHE A 57 -12.38 -5.33 -5.25
N SER A 58 -11.18 -5.90 -5.09
CA SER A 58 -10.11 -5.26 -4.32
C SER A 58 -9.28 -4.31 -5.19
N VAL A 59 -9.51 -3.00 -5.04
CA VAL A 59 -8.69 -1.93 -5.65
C VAL A 59 -7.21 -2.07 -5.24
N ILE A 60 -6.96 -2.48 -3.99
CA ILE A 60 -5.62 -2.73 -3.48
C ILE A 60 -4.95 -3.84 -4.30
N TRP A 61 -5.64 -4.95 -4.55
CA TRP A 61 -5.09 -6.06 -5.34
C TRP A 61 -4.89 -5.69 -6.81
N MET A 62 -5.73 -4.83 -7.38
CA MET A 62 -5.55 -4.33 -8.75
C MET A 62 -4.20 -3.62 -8.93
N ILE A 63 -3.78 -2.83 -7.94
CA ILE A 63 -2.50 -2.11 -7.97
C ILE A 63 -1.34 -3.03 -7.55
N MET A 64 -1.54 -3.84 -6.52
CA MET A 64 -0.50 -4.73 -6.00
C MET A 64 -0.18 -5.90 -6.94
N GLY A 65 -1.18 -6.46 -7.62
CA GLY A 65 -1.06 -7.69 -8.41
C GLY A 65 0.10 -7.67 -9.41
N PRO A 66 0.23 -6.64 -10.26
CA PRO A 66 1.37 -6.51 -11.18
C PRO A 66 2.73 -6.47 -10.46
N LEU A 67 2.82 -5.73 -9.35
CA LEU A 67 4.05 -5.61 -8.55
C LEU A 67 4.41 -6.93 -7.90
N VAL A 68 3.43 -7.63 -7.32
CA VAL A 68 3.62 -8.96 -6.74
C VAL A 68 4.08 -9.95 -7.80
N LYS A 69 3.46 -9.97 -8.98
CA LYS A 69 3.87 -10.83 -10.10
C LYS A 69 5.30 -10.54 -10.54
N MET A 70 5.66 -9.26 -10.67
CA MET A 70 7.03 -8.84 -11.01
C MET A 70 8.03 -9.37 -9.98
N PHE A 71 7.81 -9.15 -8.68
CA PHE A 71 8.73 -9.62 -7.64
C PHE A 71 8.76 -11.15 -7.53
N MET A 72 7.62 -11.83 -7.69
CA MET A 72 7.54 -13.29 -7.74
C MET A 72 8.37 -13.83 -8.92
N PHE A 73 8.28 -13.22 -10.09
CA PHE A 73 9.09 -13.58 -11.25
C PHE A 73 10.59 -13.38 -10.97
N LEU A 74 10.97 -12.22 -10.42
CA LEU A 74 12.37 -11.88 -10.14
C LEU A 74 13.01 -12.80 -9.10
N PHE A 75 12.31 -13.11 -8.01
CA PHE A 75 12.89 -13.84 -6.88
C PHE A 75 12.63 -15.34 -6.91
N SER A 76 11.53 -15.78 -7.50
CA SER A 76 11.15 -17.19 -7.52
C SER A 76 11.34 -17.84 -8.89
N GLY A 77 11.50 -17.07 -9.97
CA GLY A 77 11.57 -17.59 -11.34
C GLY A 77 10.27 -18.24 -11.83
N ILE A 78 9.17 -18.07 -11.09
CA ILE A 78 7.87 -18.68 -11.41
C ILE A 78 7.01 -17.67 -12.17
N THR A 79 6.60 -18.03 -13.38
CA THR A 79 5.58 -17.34 -14.16
C THR A 79 4.20 -17.87 -13.77
N LEU A 80 3.27 -16.99 -13.38
CA LEU A 80 1.90 -17.33 -12.99
C LEU A 80 0.86 -16.58 -13.83
#